data_AF-A0A538DB27-F1
#
_entry.id   AF-A0A538DB27-F1
#
_cell.length_a   1.000
_cell.length_b   1.000
_cell.length_c   1.000
_cell.angle_alpha   90.00
_cell.angle_beta   90.00
_cell.angle_gamma   90.00
#
_symmetry.space_group_name_H-M   'P 1'
#
loop_
_entity.id
_entity.type
_entity.pdbx_description
1 polymer ?
#
loop_
_entity_poly.entity_id
_entity_poly.type
_entity_poly.pdbx_seq_one_letter_code
_entity_poly.pdbx_strand_id
1 'polypeptide(L)'
;MSVLAAILLASTSLHITVWPNGPGHPGVKTYTLRCSPAGGTLPRATTACARLARLAHPFAATPKDTACTQIYGGPQQALVTGRFRGR
;
A
#
# COMPACT_ATOMS: atom_id res chain seq x y z
N MET A 1 9.01 -7.11 21.76
CA MET A 1 9.04 -6.89 20.30
C MET A 1 10.15 -7.78 19.73
N SER A 2 9.83 -8.94 19.14
CA SER A 2 10.86 -9.88 18.67
C SER A 2 11.62 -9.37 17.44
N VAL A 3 12.91 -9.73 17.36
CA VAL A 3 13.84 -9.35 16.28
C VAL A 3 13.30 -9.65 14.88
N LEU A 4 12.54 -10.73 14.70
CA LEU A 4 11.89 -11.08 13.44
C LEU A 4 10.89 -10.01 12.95
N ALA A 5 10.11 -9.42 13.86
CA ALA A 5 9.13 -8.40 13.50
C ALA A 5 9.80 -7.11 13.01
N ALA A 6 10.95 -6.76 13.59
CA ALA A 6 11.75 -5.61 13.15
C ALA A 6 12.36 -5.84 11.75
N ILE A 7 12.89 -7.03 11.47
CA ILE A 7 13.48 -7.37 10.16
C ILE A 7 12.43 -7.39 9.04
N LEU A 8 11.23 -7.94 9.31
CA LEU A 8 10.15 -7.97 8.34
C LEU A 8 9.66 -6.55 8.00
N LEU A 9 9.52 -5.68 8.99
CA LEU A 9 9.18 -4.27 8.74
C LEU A 9 10.31 -3.54 8.00
N ALA A 10 11.57 -3.83 8.31
CA ALA A 10 12.72 -3.27 7.61
C ALA A 10 12.82 -3.67 6.15
N SER A 11 12.30 -4.85 5.82
CA SER A 11 12.27 -5.35 4.44
C SER A 11 11.10 -4.78 3.62
N THR A 12 10.32 -3.84 4.15
CA THR A 12 9.18 -3.25 3.42
C THR A 12 9.62 -2.02 2.64
N SER A 13 9.59 -2.12 1.31
CA SER A 13 9.89 -1.07 0.34
C SER A 13 8.91 -1.15 -0.82
N LEU A 14 8.09 -0.12 -0.99
CA LEU A 14 6.98 -0.12 -1.95
C LEU A 14 7.06 1.06 -2.91
N HIS A 15 6.71 0.79 -4.16
CA HIS A 15 6.34 1.78 -5.17
C HIS A 15 4.81 1.80 -5.30
N ILE A 16 4.23 2.98 -5.23
CA ILE A 16 2.78 3.18 -5.31
C ILE A 16 2.50 4.13 -6.47
N THR A 17 1.73 3.67 -7.44
CA THR A 17 1.20 4.50 -8.52
C THR A 17 -0.29 4.67 -8.31
N VAL A 18 -0.77 5.90 -8.36
CA VAL A 18 -2.20 6.24 -8.20
C VAL A 18 -2.67 6.94 -9.46
N TRP A 19 -3.77 6.47 -10.03
CA TRP A 19 -4.49 7.11 -11.12
C TRP A 19 -5.82 7.66 -10.60
N PRO A 20 -5.90 8.95 -10.24
CA PRO A 20 -7.11 9.55 -9.67
C PRO A 20 -8.29 9.59 -10.65
N ASN A 21 -8.00 9.55 -11.95
CA ASN A 21 -8.98 9.59 -13.03
C ASN A 21 -8.98 8.30 -13.86
N GLY A 22 -8.36 7.24 -13.35
CA GLY A 22 -8.17 5.97 -14.07
C GLY A 22 -6.91 5.93 -14.96
N PRO A 23 -6.43 4.73 -15.33
CA PRO A 23 -5.28 4.55 -16.21
C PRO A 23 -5.48 5.23 -17.57
N GLY A 24 -4.40 5.80 -18.14
CA GLY A 24 -4.46 6.52 -19.42
C GLY A 24 -4.87 7.99 -19.33
N HIS A 25 -5.32 8.47 -18.15
CA HIS A 25 -5.66 9.87 -17.91
C HIS A 25 -4.52 10.64 -17.22
N PRO A 26 -4.43 11.98 -17.42
CA PRO A 26 -3.43 12.81 -16.75
C PRO A 26 -3.68 12.89 -15.24
N GLY A 27 -2.64 13.31 -14.51
CA GLY A 27 -2.68 13.47 -13.05
C GLY A 27 -2.29 12.21 -12.27
N VAL A 28 -1.60 11.25 -12.92
CA VAL A 28 -0.96 10.12 -12.24
C VAL A 28 0.01 10.62 -11.16
N LYS A 29 0.01 9.95 -10.00
CA LYS A 29 0.91 10.27 -8.89
C LYS A 29 1.69 9.04 -8.50
N THR A 30 3.01 9.20 -8.35
CA THR A 30 3.89 8.11 -7.93
C THR A 30 4.49 8.44 -6.58
N TYR A 31 4.42 7.46 -5.68
CA TYR A 31 4.96 7.55 -4.34
C TYR A 31 5.86 6.36 -4.06
N THR A 32 6.70 6.56 -3.07
CA THR A 32 7.56 5.53 -2.56
C THR A 32 7.35 5.43 -1.05
N LEU A 33 7.41 4.23 -0.48
CA LEU A 33 7.37 3.98 0.97
C LEU A 33 8.49 3.03 1.43
N ARG A 34 9.18 3.36 2.53
CA ARG A 34 10.06 2.44 3.30
C ARG A 34 9.63 2.50 4.76
N CYS A 35 9.79 1.40 5.51
CA CYS A 35 9.31 1.29 6.89
C CYS A 35 10.38 1.13 7.98
N SER A 36 11.67 1.01 7.63
CA SER A 36 12.77 1.06 8.62
C SER A 36 14.03 1.70 8.03
N PRO A 37 14.30 2.99 8.32
CA PRO A 37 13.39 3.94 8.95
C PRO A 37 12.19 4.27 8.05
N ALA A 38 11.09 4.75 8.64
CA ALA A 38 9.92 5.16 7.89
C ALA A 38 10.25 6.39 7.02
N GLY A 39 10.00 6.31 5.71
CA GLY A 39 10.34 7.40 4.80
C GLY A 39 9.92 7.19 3.35
N GLY A 40 10.19 8.21 2.53
CA GLY A 40 9.78 8.25 1.14
C GLY A 40 9.06 9.50 0.73
N THR A 41 8.56 9.47 -0.50
CA THR A 41 7.71 10.52 -1.05
C THR A 41 6.25 10.36 -0.66
N LEU A 42 5.84 9.20 -0.12
CA LEU A 42 4.47 9.01 0.37
C LEU A 42 4.21 9.92 1.59
N PRO A 43 3.19 10.79 1.54
CA PRO A 43 2.83 11.61 2.69
C PRO A 43 2.50 10.75 3.91
N ARG A 44 2.92 11.19 5.10
CA ARG A 44 2.66 10.48 6.37
C ARG A 44 3.18 9.03 6.38
N ALA A 45 4.38 8.81 5.83
CA ALA A 45 5.03 7.50 5.75
C ALA A 45 5.01 6.70 7.07
N THR A 46 5.30 7.33 8.21
CA THR A 46 5.25 6.69 9.53
C THR A 46 3.88 6.11 9.86
N THR A 47 2.81 6.86 9.56
CA THR A 47 1.43 6.39 9.77
C THR A 47 1.08 5.25 8.82
N ALA A 48 1.51 5.33 7.56
CA ALA A 48 1.30 4.25 6.58
C ALA A 48 1.97 2.94 7.03
N CYS A 49 3.23 3.00 7.47
CA CYS A 49 3.95 1.84 8.00
C CYS A 49 3.28 1.27 9.26
N ALA A 50 2.84 2.12 10.19
CA ALA A 50 2.12 1.68 11.38
C ALA A 50 0.80 0.97 11.05
N ARG A 51 0.07 1.43 10.02
CA ARG A 51 -1.14 0.76 9.53
C ARG A 51 -0.82 -0.59 8.88
N LEU A 52 0.15 -0.62 7.97
CA LEU A 52 0.59 -1.86 7.31
C LEU A 52 1.06 -2.92 8.32
N ALA A 53 1.71 -2.50 9.41
CA ALA A 53 2.14 -3.41 10.48
C ALA A 53 0.98 -4.12 11.18
N ARG A 54 -0.23 -3.53 11.20
CA ARG A 54 -1.42 -4.09 11.86
C ARG A 54 -2.27 -4.97 10.94
N LEU A 55 -2.06 -4.89 9.62
CA LEU A 55 -2.80 -5.69 8.64
C LEU A 55 -2.14 -7.06 8.44
N ALA A 56 -2.95 -8.11 8.40
CA ALA A 56 -2.49 -9.47 8.16
C ALA A 56 -2.13 -9.67 6.66
N HIS A 57 -3.09 -9.38 5.78
CA HIS A 57 -2.96 -9.59 4.33
C HIS A 57 -3.42 -8.35 3.53
N PRO A 58 -2.69 -7.21 3.64
CA PRO A 58 -3.13 -5.93 3.07
C PRO A 58 -3.24 -5.90 1.55
N PHE A 59 -2.59 -6.84 0.85
CA PHE A 59 -2.57 -6.93 -0.61
C PHE A 59 -3.25 -8.21 -1.14
N ALA A 60 -3.94 -8.97 -0.28
CA ALA A 60 -4.74 -10.10 -0.75
C ALA A 60 -5.96 -9.60 -1.51
N ALA A 61 -6.43 -10.41 -2.46
CA ALA A 61 -7.66 -10.13 -3.18
C ALA A 61 -8.86 -10.06 -2.21
N THR A 62 -9.82 -9.19 -2.52
CA THR A 62 -11.10 -9.13 -1.80
C THR A 62 -11.80 -10.49 -1.89
N PRO A 63 -12.33 -11.04 -0.79
CA PRO A 63 -13.08 -12.29 -0.80
C PRO A 63 -14.27 -12.22 -1.78
N LYS A 64 -14.54 -13.32 -2.49
CA LYS A 64 -15.60 -13.39 -3.52
C LYS A 64 -17.00 -13.08 -2.98
N ASP A 65 -17.27 -13.46 -1.74
CA ASP A 65 -18.58 -13.31 -1.10
C ASP A 65 -18.73 -11.98 -0.34
N THR A 66 -17.80 -11.03 -0.57
CA THR A 66 -17.88 -9.70 0.05
C THR A 66 -19.08 -8.94 -0.51
N ALA A 67 -20.04 -8.57 0.34
CA ALA A 67 -21.15 -7.73 -0.06
C ALA A 67 -20.66 -6.30 -0.39
N CYS A 68 -20.90 -5.85 -1.61
CA CYS A 68 -20.59 -4.50 -2.09
C CYS A 68 -21.89 -3.70 -2.33
N THR A 69 -21.87 -2.39 -2.07
CA THR A 69 -23.05 -1.49 -2.18
C THR A 69 -23.61 -1.32 -3.59
N GLN A 70 -22.95 -1.87 -4.62
CA GLN A 70 -23.27 -1.66 -6.04
C GLN A 70 -23.26 -0.19 -6.49
N ILE A 71 -22.64 0.70 -5.70
CA ILE A 71 -22.46 2.11 -6.05
C ILE A 71 -21.13 2.27 -6.78
N TYR A 72 -21.16 2.86 -7.98
CA TYR A 72 -19.94 3.21 -8.69
C TYR A 72 -19.27 4.45 -8.08
N GLY A 73 -18.12 4.25 -7.44
CA GLY A 73 -17.34 5.31 -6.78
C GLY A 73 -16.39 6.09 -7.70
N GLY A 74 -16.33 5.76 -8.98
CA GLY A 74 -15.42 6.39 -9.95
C GLY A 74 -14.29 5.47 -10.46
N PRO A 75 -13.49 5.92 -11.45
CA PRO A 75 -12.53 5.08 -12.17
C PRO A 75 -11.16 4.95 -11.46
N GLN A 76 -11.07 5.41 -10.21
CA GLN A 76 -9.81 5.52 -9.47
C GLN A 76 -9.11 4.17 -9.31
N GLN A 77 -7.81 4.14 -9.54
CA GLN A 77 -6.99 2.92 -9.38
C GLN A 77 -5.67 3.22 -8.69
N ALA A 78 -5.12 2.20 -8.03
CA ALA A 78 -3.76 2.22 -7.50
C ALA A 78 -3.06 0.91 -7.78
N LEU A 79 -1.77 0.98 -8.09
CA LEU A 79 -0.87 -0.16 -8.22
C LEU A 79 0.20 -0.04 -7.15
N VAL A 80 0.37 -1.09 -6.36
CA VAL A 80 1.42 -1.19 -5.35
C VAL A 80 2.34 -2.34 -5.72
N THR A 81 3.63 -2.05 -5.87
CA THR A 81 4.67 -3.03 -6.18
C THR A 81 5.83 -2.91 -5.20
N GLY A 82 6.69 -3.92 -5.17
CA GLY A 82 7.88 -3.96 -4.32
C GLY A 82 7.80 -5.05 -3.29
N ARG A 83 8.52 -4.86 -2.19
CA ARG A 83 8.69 -5.85 -1.12
C ARG A 83 7.85 -5.48 0.09
N PHE A 84 7.12 -6.44 0.63
CA PHE A 84 6.36 -6.33 1.87
C PHE A 84 6.72 -7.48 2.79
N ARG A 85 7.23 -7.18 3.99
CA ARG A 85 7.63 -8.21 4.98
C ARG A 85 8.55 -9.29 4.38
N GLY A 86 9.50 -8.87 3.56
CA GLY A 86 10.48 -9.79 2.96
C GLY A 86 9.96 -10.63 1.78
N ARG A 87 8.75 -10.36 1.28
CA ARG A 87 8.20 -10.95 0.06
C ARG A 87 8.01 -9.92 -1.02
#